data_AF-A0A8S2QZA5-F1
#
_entry.id   AF-A0A8S2QZA5-F1
#
_cell.length_a   1.000
_cell.length_b   1.000
_cell.length_c   1.000
_cell.angle_alpha   90.00
_cell.angle_beta   90.00
_cell.angle_gamma   90.00
#
_symmetry.space_group_name_H-M   'P 1'
#
loop_
_entity.id
_entity.type
_entity.pdbx_description
1 polymer ?
#
loop_
_entity_poly.entity_id
_entity_poly.type
_entity_poly.pdbx_seq_one_letter_code
_entity_poly.pdbx_strand_id
1 'polypeptide(L)'
;MHQLSVLITILLIVIASINAGPVLRDGLPSRYHVSGVIQLPYAEISEPFESWIDVEAGFSRIDYYGGAAKTVQRKGRGQDYGANYKIVPMSDEQVLNKISCFQSNGSQADIVDVQHTLPDVSTFQDMGSAEWRGIKCEMYQTIDQVGDKKSTYTYYIDVASKHPVHYEMFGYDSLIGSHFDKYTIDYYNYDEEPIDPTVFHVTDGMTCTGFPGPGLEHTAPHVLFNPMSEYINRRSADYIESSFEQFKKNHEHKYDSELEHRQRMKIFRQNVRYINTRNRAALPYKMKLNKFADRTDDELRVLRGRRYTKGYNGGLPFPK
;
A
#
# COMPACT_ATOMS: atom_id res chain seq x y z
N MET A 1 77.39 -36.28 -17.40
CA MET A 1 76.33 -35.84 -18.33
C MET A 1 75.00 -36.34 -17.80
N HIS A 2 74.00 -35.45 -17.85
CA HIS A 2 72.59 -35.58 -17.50
C HIS A 2 72.16 -35.45 -16.03
N GLN A 3 71.64 -34.26 -15.78
CA GLN A 3 70.83 -33.77 -14.66
C GLN A 3 69.55 -34.58 -14.49
N LEU A 4 69.09 -34.76 -13.25
CA LEU A 4 67.66 -34.85 -12.95
C LEU A 4 67.34 -33.87 -11.82
N SER A 5 66.86 -32.69 -12.20
CA SER A 5 66.24 -31.72 -11.31
C SER A 5 64.79 -32.15 -11.09
N VAL A 6 64.43 -32.51 -9.86
CA VAL A 6 63.06 -32.82 -9.47
C VAL A 6 62.32 -31.49 -9.28
N LEU A 7 61.48 -31.12 -10.25
CA LEU A 7 60.53 -30.02 -10.09
C LEU A 7 59.34 -30.54 -9.26
N ILE A 8 59.22 -30.04 -8.03
CA ILE A 8 58.02 -30.17 -7.22
C ILE A 8 57.03 -29.09 -7.67
N THR A 9 56.03 -29.47 -8.45
CA THR A 9 54.94 -28.58 -8.85
C THR A 9 53.94 -28.50 -7.70
N ILE A 10 53.99 -27.42 -6.92
CA ILE A 10 52.97 -27.12 -5.91
C ILE A 10 51.72 -26.64 -6.65
N LEU A 11 50.73 -27.52 -6.77
CA LEU A 11 49.40 -27.18 -7.29
C LEU A 11 48.64 -26.40 -6.20
N LEU A 12 48.69 -25.07 -6.27
CA LEU A 12 47.83 -24.19 -5.48
C LEU A 12 46.38 -24.33 -6.00
N ILE A 13 45.59 -25.16 -5.31
CA ILE A 13 44.15 -25.17 -5.46
C ILE A 13 43.64 -23.88 -4.80
N VAL A 14 43.41 -22.85 -5.61
CA VAL A 14 42.61 -21.70 -5.20
C VAL A 14 41.18 -22.19 -5.11
N ILE A 15 40.73 -22.54 -3.90
CA ILE A 15 39.30 -22.67 -3.63
C ILE A 15 38.76 -21.24 -3.69
N ALA A 16 38.30 -20.84 -4.87
CA ALA A 16 37.41 -19.70 -4.98
C ALA A 16 36.13 -20.11 -4.24
N SER A 17 36.00 -19.66 -3.00
CA SER A 17 34.73 -19.66 -2.31
C SER A 17 33.80 -18.80 -3.15
N ILE A 18 32.96 -19.44 -3.97
CA ILE A 18 31.76 -18.81 -4.48
C ILE A 18 30.93 -18.59 -3.22
N ASN A 19 31.09 -17.44 -2.57
CA ASN A 19 30.01 -16.90 -1.77
C ASN A 19 28.88 -16.66 -2.76
N ALA A 20 28.07 -17.70 -2.97
CA ALA A 20 26.74 -17.52 -3.50
C ALA A 20 26.06 -16.66 -2.44
N GLY A 21 26.10 -15.35 -2.67
CA GLY A 21 25.29 -14.41 -1.92
C GLY A 21 23.87 -14.97 -1.93
N PRO A 22 23.15 -14.87 -0.81
CA PRO A 22 21.79 -15.36 -0.71
C PRO A 22 20.96 -14.78 -1.85
N VAL A 23 20.56 -15.65 -2.77
CA VAL A 23 19.81 -15.29 -3.95
C VAL A 23 18.39 -15.00 -3.47
N LEU A 24 18.02 -13.72 -3.57
CA LEU A 24 16.64 -13.27 -3.50
C LEU A 24 15.79 -14.26 -4.33
N ARG A 25 14.77 -14.88 -3.73
CA ARG A 25 13.96 -15.89 -4.43
C ARG A 25 13.49 -15.29 -5.76
N ASP A 26 13.71 -16.02 -6.85
CA ASP A 26 13.18 -15.63 -8.17
C ASP A 26 11.66 -15.65 -8.10
N GLY A 27 11.07 -14.45 -8.04
CA GLY A 27 9.62 -14.25 -8.00
C GLY A 27 8.97 -14.40 -6.62
N LEU A 28 7.67 -14.11 -6.60
CA LEU A 28 6.84 -14.18 -5.41
C LEU A 28 6.52 -15.65 -5.05
N PRO A 29 6.36 -15.98 -3.75
CA PRO A 29 5.86 -17.29 -3.34
C PRO A 29 4.48 -17.56 -3.95
N SER A 30 4.24 -18.80 -4.39
CA SER A 30 2.94 -19.21 -4.95
C SER A 30 1.84 -19.33 -3.89
N ARG A 31 2.23 -19.52 -2.63
CA ARG A 31 1.34 -19.55 -1.46
C ARG A 31 2.06 -18.97 -0.26
N TYR A 32 1.38 -18.13 0.51
CA TYR A 32 1.89 -17.65 1.79
C TYR A 32 0.79 -17.02 2.65
N HIS A 33 1.06 -17.02 3.95
CA HIS A 33 0.35 -16.24 4.96
C HIS A 33 1.31 -15.20 5.55
N VAL A 34 0.82 -13.99 5.78
CA VAL A 34 1.61 -12.93 6.43
C VAL A 34 0.70 -11.89 7.07
N SER A 35 1.11 -11.41 8.24
CA SER A 35 0.53 -10.26 8.91
C SER A 35 1.50 -9.08 8.91
N GLY A 36 1.01 -7.87 9.17
CA GLY A 36 1.86 -6.69 9.12
C GLY A 36 1.16 -5.42 9.52
N VAL A 37 1.90 -4.32 9.47
CA VAL A 37 1.37 -2.97 9.71
C VAL A 37 1.87 -2.04 8.62
N ILE A 38 0.92 -1.44 7.89
CA ILE A 38 1.18 -0.36 6.94
C ILE A 38 1.24 0.95 7.74
N GLN A 39 2.32 1.72 7.59
CA GLN A 39 2.49 3.01 8.23
C GLN A 39 2.64 4.11 7.17
N LEU A 40 1.84 5.16 7.29
CA LEU A 40 1.99 6.36 6.48
C LEU A 40 2.24 7.53 7.42
N PRO A 41 3.52 7.87 7.69
CA PRO A 41 3.87 8.85 8.71
C PRO A 41 3.26 10.23 8.45
N TYR A 42 3.12 10.65 7.19
CA TYR A 42 2.54 11.95 6.85
C TYR A 42 1.02 12.02 7.03
N ALA A 43 0.34 10.89 7.11
CA ALA A 43 -1.10 10.82 7.35
C ALA A 43 -1.43 10.28 8.76
N GLU A 44 -0.41 10.04 9.60
CA GLU A 44 -0.54 9.42 10.93
C GLU A 44 -1.37 8.12 10.89
N ILE A 45 -1.18 7.35 9.82
CA ILE A 45 -1.85 6.07 9.62
C ILE A 45 -0.97 4.96 10.15
N SER A 46 -1.58 4.09 10.95
CA SER A 46 -1.12 2.75 11.28
C SER A 46 -2.27 1.80 10.99
N GLU A 47 -2.10 0.97 9.96
CA GLU A 47 -3.13 0.06 9.46
C GLU A 47 -2.62 -1.38 9.52
N PRO A 48 -3.01 -2.15 10.56
CA PRO A 48 -2.66 -3.55 10.66
C PRO A 48 -3.45 -4.37 9.64
N PHE A 49 -2.78 -5.39 9.10
CA PHE A 49 -3.39 -6.35 8.19
C PHE A 49 -2.92 -7.78 8.50
N GLU A 50 -3.72 -8.74 8.04
CA GLU A 50 -3.38 -10.16 7.94
C GLU A 50 -3.84 -10.65 6.57
N SER A 51 -3.04 -11.50 5.92
CA SER A 51 -3.29 -11.89 4.54
C SER A 51 -2.98 -13.35 4.26
N TRP A 52 -3.78 -13.93 3.38
CA TRP A 52 -3.65 -15.29 2.87
C TRP A 52 -3.68 -15.23 1.36
N ILE A 53 -2.66 -15.78 0.70
CA ILE A 53 -2.53 -15.73 -0.75
C ILE A 53 -2.23 -17.13 -1.26
N ASP A 54 -3.03 -17.57 -2.22
CA ASP A 54 -2.81 -18.80 -2.96
C ASP A 54 -3.00 -18.52 -4.46
N VAL A 55 -1.88 -18.39 -5.16
CA VAL A 55 -1.83 -18.03 -6.59
C VAL A 55 -2.41 -19.15 -7.45
N GLU A 56 -2.16 -20.41 -7.09
CA GLU A 56 -2.61 -21.58 -7.84
C GLU A 56 -4.12 -21.83 -7.66
N ALA A 57 -4.62 -21.70 -6.43
CA ALA A 57 -6.04 -21.68 -6.15
C ALA A 57 -6.72 -20.41 -6.72
N GLY A 58 -5.96 -19.34 -6.93
CA GLY A 58 -6.42 -18.10 -7.53
C GLY A 58 -7.22 -17.25 -6.54
N PHE A 59 -6.84 -17.26 -5.26
CA PHE A 59 -7.49 -16.47 -4.22
C PHE A 59 -6.48 -15.68 -3.41
N SER A 60 -6.86 -14.46 -3.04
CA SER A 60 -6.21 -13.72 -1.95
C SER A 60 -7.27 -13.16 -1.03
N ARG A 61 -6.96 -13.13 0.27
CA ARG A 61 -7.76 -12.47 1.30
C ARG A 61 -6.85 -11.56 2.11
N ILE A 62 -7.31 -10.34 2.39
CA ILE A 62 -6.66 -9.43 3.32
C ILE A 62 -7.70 -8.92 4.32
N ASP A 63 -7.40 -9.11 5.60
CA ASP A 63 -8.18 -8.61 6.72
C ASP A 63 -7.46 -7.40 7.31
N TYR A 64 -8.13 -6.25 7.33
CA TYR A 64 -7.65 -5.01 7.93
C TYR A 64 -8.28 -4.81 9.31
N TYR A 65 -7.52 -4.25 10.25
CA TYR A 65 -8.00 -3.92 11.60
C TYR A 65 -8.66 -5.12 12.31
N GLY A 66 -7.98 -6.27 12.32
CA GLY A 66 -8.50 -7.49 12.95
C GLY A 66 -9.75 -8.04 12.24
N GLY A 67 -9.88 -7.76 10.94
CA GLY A 67 -10.99 -8.24 10.13
C GLY A 67 -12.23 -7.34 10.13
N ALA A 68 -12.14 -6.13 10.69
CA ALA A 68 -13.17 -5.09 10.57
C ALA A 68 -13.51 -4.76 9.11
N ALA A 69 -12.51 -4.81 8.22
CA ALA A 69 -12.71 -4.80 6.79
C ALA A 69 -11.96 -5.99 6.17
N LYS A 70 -12.60 -6.71 5.26
CA LYS A 70 -11.99 -7.81 4.51
C LYS A 70 -12.07 -7.53 3.03
N THR A 71 -10.99 -7.79 2.30
CA THR A 71 -10.99 -7.83 0.84
C THR A 71 -10.64 -9.22 0.37
N VAL A 72 -11.31 -9.68 -0.67
CA VAL A 72 -11.02 -10.96 -1.32
C VAL A 72 -10.99 -10.79 -2.82
N GLN A 73 -9.94 -11.30 -3.46
CA GLN A 73 -9.84 -11.39 -4.91
C GLN A 73 -9.98 -12.86 -5.31
N ARG A 74 -10.84 -13.10 -6.29
CA ARG A 74 -10.93 -14.37 -7.00
C ARG A 74 -10.43 -14.15 -8.42
N LYS A 75 -9.31 -14.78 -8.76
CA LYS A 75 -8.67 -14.69 -10.05
C LYS A 75 -9.60 -15.17 -11.17
N GLY A 76 -9.62 -14.44 -12.29
CA GLY A 76 -10.32 -14.86 -13.50
C GLY A 76 -9.68 -16.08 -14.17
N ARG A 77 -10.51 -16.94 -14.77
CA ARG A 77 -10.11 -18.13 -15.52
C ARG A 77 -10.94 -18.28 -16.79
N GLY A 78 -10.28 -18.26 -17.95
CA GLY A 78 -10.95 -18.43 -19.24
C GLY A 78 -11.96 -17.30 -19.53
N GLN A 79 -13.24 -17.66 -19.62
CA GLN A 79 -14.33 -16.69 -19.83
C GLN A 79 -14.86 -16.04 -18.54
N ASP A 80 -14.45 -16.54 -17.37
CA ASP A 80 -14.71 -15.91 -16.08
C ASP A 80 -13.62 -14.88 -15.81
N TYR A 81 -13.95 -13.59 -15.78
CA TYR A 81 -12.98 -12.52 -15.53
C TYR A 81 -12.63 -12.33 -14.04
N GLY A 82 -13.18 -13.15 -13.16
CA GLY A 82 -12.94 -13.09 -11.73
C GLY A 82 -13.80 -12.04 -11.03
N ALA A 83 -13.63 -11.92 -9.72
CA ALA A 83 -14.41 -11.01 -8.90
C ALA A 83 -13.62 -10.52 -7.68
N ASN A 84 -13.89 -9.27 -7.31
CA ASN A 84 -13.44 -8.67 -6.07
C ASN A 84 -14.60 -8.62 -5.08
N TYR A 85 -14.32 -8.88 -3.82
CA TYR A 85 -15.26 -8.79 -2.72
C TYR A 85 -14.72 -7.89 -1.62
N LYS A 86 -15.63 -7.17 -0.96
CA LYS A 86 -15.32 -6.36 0.21
C LYS A 86 -16.39 -6.57 1.26
N ILE A 87 -15.97 -6.99 2.44
CA ILE A 87 -16.86 -7.25 3.58
C ILE A 87 -16.55 -6.22 4.65
N VAL A 88 -17.54 -5.39 4.99
CA VAL A 88 -17.40 -4.30 5.97
C VAL A 88 -18.70 -4.11 6.75
N PRO A 89 -18.65 -3.66 8.01
CA PRO A 89 -19.82 -3.18 8.72
C PRO A 89 -20.32 -1.89 8.06
N MET A 90 -21.62 -1.86 7.78
CA MET A 90 -22.33 -0.71 7.24
C MET A 90 -23.48 -0.33 8.18
N SER A 91 -23.69 0.97 8.29
CA SER A 91 -24.82 1.54 9.01
C SER A 91 -25.55 2.50 8.07
N ASP A 92 -26.87 2.49 8.15
CA ASP A 92 -27.75 3.46 7.50
C ASP A 92 -28.80 3.95 8.51
N GLU A 93 -29.83 4.66 8.04
CA GLU A 93 -30.89 5.18 8.91
C GLU A 93 -31.74 4.09 9.57
N GLN A 94 -31.68 2.85 9.08
CA GLN A 94 -32.52 1.73 9.51
C GLN A 94 -31.72 0.64 10.23
N VAL A 95 -30.44 0.47 9.92
CA VAL A 95 -29.61 -0.63 10.38
C VAL A 95 -28.26 -0.12 10.89
N LEU A 96 -27.80 -0.65 12.01
CA LEU A 96 -26.50 -0.33 12.59
C LEU A 96 -25.54 -1.51 12.48
N ASN A 97 -24.33 -1.25 11.99
CA ASN A 97 -23.19 -2.18 11.96
C ASN A 97 -23.49 -3.53 11.31
N LYS A 98 -24.38 -3.57 10.31
CA LYS A 98 -24.67 -4.79 9.56
C LYS A 98 -23.47 -5.13 8.69
N ILE A 99 -22.92 -6.33 8.90
CA ILE A 99 -21.89 -6.89 8.04
C ILE A 99 -22.47 -7.03 6.64
N SER A 100 -21.91 -6.27 5.71
CA SER A 100 -22.38 -6.17 4.33
C SER A 100 -21.29 -6.66 3.39
N CYS A 101 -21.70 -7.37 2.35
CA CYS A 101 -20.80 -7.80 1.28
C CYS A 101 -21.02 -6.94 0.04
N PHE A 102 -19.92 -6.42 -0.50
CA PHE A 102 -19.88 -5.73 -1.78
C PHE A 102 -19.07 -6.54 -2.78
N GLN A 103 -19.46 -6.49 -4.04
CA GLN A 103 -18.80 -7.20 -5.14
C GLN A 103 -18.58 -6.29 -6.34
N SER A 104 -17.42 -6.44 -6.98
CA SER A 104 -17.09 -5.86 -8.28
C SER A 104 -16.48 -6.94 -9.18
N ASN A 105 -17.11 -7.20 -10.32
CA ASN A 105 -16.63 -8.22 -11.27
C ASN A 105 -15.50 -7.68 -12.12
N GLY A 106 -14.59 -8.58 -12.53
CA GLY A 106 -13.62 -8.29 -13.58
C GLY A 106 -14.28 -8.13 -14.94
N SER A 107 -13.51 -7.66 -15.91
CA SER A 107 -13.90 -7.50 -17.30
C SER A 107 -12.84 -8.05 -18.24
N GLN A 108 -13.14 -8.12 -19.54
CA GLN A 108 -12.13 -8.50 -20.53
C GLN A 108 -10.92 -7.55 -20.57
N ALA A 109 -11.14 -6.26 -20.29
CA ALA A 109 -10.08 -5.26 -20.25
C ALA A 109 -9.30 -5.27 -18.93
N ASP A 110 -9.88 -5.84 -17.87
CA ASP A 110 -9.35 -5.81 -16.52
C ASP A 110 -9.75 -7.09 -15.78
N ILE A 111 -8.96 -8.14 -16.00
CA ILE A 111 -9.17 -9.45 -15.40
C ILE A 111 -8.66 -9.39 -13.96
N VAL A 112 -9.48 -9.83 -13.00
CA VAL A 112 -9.08 -9.87 -11.60
C VAL A 112 -7.95 -10.89 -11.43
N ASP A 113 -6.89 -10.47 -10.74
CA ASP A 113 -5.83 -11.35 -10.25
C ASP A 113 -5.77 -11.31 -8.71
N VAL A 114 -5.02 -12.23 -8.13
CA VAL A 114 -4.73 -12.23 -6.69
C VAL A 114 -3.98 -10.96 -6.28
N GLN A 115 -4.28 -10.47 -5.09
CA GLN A 115 -3.64 -9.31 -4.49
C GLN A 115 -2.48 -9.76 -3.62
N HIS A 116 -1.26 -9.50 -4.08
CA HIS A 116 -0.05 -9.74 -3.29
C HIS A 116 0.13 -8.70 -2.18
N THR A 117 0.67 -9.15 -1.05
CA THR A 117 1.08 -8.31 0.07
C THR A 117 2.59 -8.16 0.19
N LEU A 118 3.37 -8.90 -0.62
CA LEU A 118 4.81 -8.75 -0.77
C LEU A 118 5.16 -8.09 -2.12
N PRO A 119 6.22 -7.26 -2.19
CA PRO A 119 6.64 -6.60 -3.42
C PRO A 119 7.20 -7.59 -4.44
N ASP A 120 6.97 -7.34 -5.73
CA ASP A 120 7.75 -7.99 -6.79
C ASP A 120 9.17 -7.43 -6.75
N VAL A 121 10.10 -8.32 -6.42
CA VAL A 121 11.52 -8.02 -6.22
C VAL A 121 12.37 -8.24 -7.46
N SER A 122 11.78 -8.57 -8.61
CA SER A 122 12.49 -8.87 -9.86
C SER A 122 13.44 -7.77 -10.35
N THR A 123 13.17 -6.50 -10.02
CA THR A 123 14.02 -5.35 -10.40
C THR A 123 14.88 -4.81 -9.25
N PHE A 124 14.90 -5.50 -8.11
CA PHE A 124 15.66 -5.07 -6.95
C PHE A 124 17.10 -5.53 -7.05
N GLN A 125 18.01 -4.66 -6.59
CA GLN A 125 19.43 -4.92 -6.51
C GLN A 125 19.80 -5.23 -5.07
N ASP A 126 20.69 -6.20 -4.87
CA ASP A 126 21.26 -6.50 -3.56
C ASP A 126 22.16 -5.35 -3.11
N MET A 127 21.87 -4.81 -1.92
CA MET A 127 22.60 -3.74 -1.28
C MET A 127 23.51 -4.26 -0.14
N GLY A 128 23.51 -5.58 0.09
CA GLY A 128 24.28 -6.26 1.12
C GLY A 128 23.56 -6.34 2.46
N SER A 129 24.35 -6.58 3.51
CA SER A 129 23.84 -6.74 4.87
C SER A 129 23.39 -5.40 5.47
N ALA A 130 22.27 -5.44 6.18
CA ALA A 130 21.73 -4.33 6.95
C ALA A 130 21.16 -4.84 8.29
N GLU A 131 20.64 -3.93 9.09
CA GLU A 131 19.90 -4.25 10.30
C GLU A 131 18.59 -3.47 10.34
N TRP A 132 17.50 -4.14 10.69
CA TRP A 132 16.19 -3.51 10.93
C TRP A 132 15.70 -3.86 12.32
N ARG A 133 15.62 -2.86 13.21
CA ARG A 133 15.16 -3.01 14.61
C ARG A 133 15.81 -4.19 15.36
N GLY A 134 17.12 -4.37 15.18
CA GLY A 134 17.90 -5.45 15.81
C GLY A 134 17.87 -6.79 15.07
N ILE A 135 17.13 -6.90 13.96
CA ILE A 135 17.13 -8.09 13.08
C ILE A 135 18.19 -7.90 12.01
N LYS A 136 19.08 -8.88 11.86
CA LYS A 136 20.08 -8.89 10.78
C LYS A 136 19.39 -9.23 9.47
N CYS A 137 19.49 -8.34 8.49
CA CYS A 137 18.79 -8.47 7.22
C CYS A 137 19.73 -8.45 6.01
N GLU A 138 19.30 -9.05 4.92
CA GLU A 138 19.70 -8.67 3.57
C GLU A 138 18.81 -7.51 3.11
N MET A 139 19.41 -6.49 2.50
CA MET A 139 18.71 -5.30 2.02
C MET A 139 18.75 -5.25 0.50
N TYR A 140 17.59 -5.01 -0.10
CA TYR A 140 17.43 -4.91 -1.54
C TYR A 140 16.78 -3.59 -1.91
N GLN A 141 17.19 -2.97 -3.02
CA GLN A 141 16.67 -1.67 -3.43
C GLN A 141 16.39 -1.58 -4.92
N THR A 142 15.32 -0.86 -5.28
CA THR A 142 15.07 -0.43 -6.66
C THR A 142 14.61 1.03 -6.67
N ILE A 143 14.78 1.70 -7.82
CA ILE A 143 14.44 3.11 -7.98
C ILE A 143 13.60 3.27 -9.24
N ASP A 144 12.42 3.85 -9.08
CA ASP A 144 11.59 4.31 -10.20
C ASP A 144 11.72 5.81 -10.34
N GLN A 145 11.90 6.28 -11.58
CA GLN A 145 11.95 7.70 -11.89
C GLN A 145 10.96 8.03 -13.00
N VAL A 146 10.03 8.95 -12.70
CA VAL A 146 9.01 9.44 -13.63
C VAL A 146 9.03 10.96 -13.60
N GLY A 147 9.60 11.57 -14.64
CA GLY A 147 9.82 13.02 -14.68
C GLY A 147 10.65 13.50 -13.48
N ASP A 148 10.09 14.44 -12.73
CA ASP A 148 10.70 15.03 -11.52
C ASP A 148 10.57 14.14 -10.26
N LYS A 149 9.78 13.06 -10.34
CA LYS A 149 9.50 12.18 -9.21
C LYS A 149 10.45 10.98 -9.22
N LYS A 150 11.16 10.79 -8.11
CA LYS A 150 12.01 9.65 -7.82
C LYS A 150 11.42 8.88 -6.63
N SER A 151 11.09 7.61 -6.83
CA SER A 151 10.62 6.70 -5.78
C SER A 151 11.69 5.66 -5.52
N THR A 152 12.26 5.65 -4.32
CA THR A 152 13.20 4.62 -3.87
C THR A 152 12.43 3.59 -3.05
N TYR A 153 12.56 2.32 -3.40
CA TYR A 153 11.93 1.21 -2.68
C TYR A 153 13.00 0.34 -2.05
N THR A 154 12.88 0.08 -0.75
CA THR A 154 13.84 -0.73 0.01
C THR A 154 13.12 -1.89 0.66
N TYR A 155 13.66 -3.10 0.53
CA TYR A 155 13.09 -4.33 1.07
C TYR A 155 14.12 -5.07 1.92
N TYR A 156 13.69 -5.53 3.09
CA TYR A 156 14.53 -6.20 4.08
C TYR A 156 14.03 -7.62 4.30
N ILE A 157 14.93 -8.59 4.19
CA ILE A 157 14.69 -10.00 4.45
C ILE A 157 15.60 -10.45 5.58
N ASP A 158 15.08 -11.16 6.57
CA ASP A 158 15.88 -11.69 7.69
C ASP A 158 16.89 -12.72 7.18
N VAL A 159 18.15 -12.58 7.58
CA VAL A 159 19.22 -13.51 7.21
C VAL A 159 18.95 -14.92 7.74
N ALA A 160 18.37 -15.05 8.94
CA ALA A 160 18.20 -16.32 9.62
C ALA A 160 16.99 -17.10 9.12
N SER A 161 15.80 -16.48 9.13
CA SER A 161 14.56 -17.13 8.68
C SER A 161 14.32 -17.05 7.17
N LYS A 162 14.99 -16.13 6.47
CA LYS A 162 14.68 -15.75 5.07
C LYS A 162 13.27 -15.18 4.88
N HIS A 163 12.64 -14.71 5.95
CA HIS A 163 11.30 -14.13 5.92
C HIS A 163 11.32 -12.62 5.61
N PRO A 164 10.25 -12.07 5.02
CA PRO A 164 10.05 -10.64 4.91
C PRO A 164 10.07 -9.96 6.29
N VAL A 165 10.77 -8.84 6.40
CA VAL A 165 10.85 -8.05 7.64
C VAL A 165 10.27 -6.67 7.46
N HIS A 166 10.72 -5.95 6.43
CA HIS A 166 10.34 -4.56 6.23
C HIS A 166 10.35 -4.18 4.74
N TYR A 167 9.41 -3.34 4.36
CA TYR A 167 9.36 -2.70 3.05
C TYR A 167 9.11 -1.20 3.21
N GLU A 168 9.88 -0.37 2.50
CA GLU A 168 9.75 1.08 2.52
C GLU A 168 9.67 1.61 1.09
N MET A 169 8.79 2.57 0.87
CA MET A 169 8.85 3.48 -0.27
C MET A 169 9.13 4.90 0.22
N PHE A 170 10.06 5.55 -0.45
CA PHE A 170 10.44 6.93 -0.20
C PHE A 170 10.43 7.73 -1.51
N GLY A 171 9.46 8.64 -1.63
CA GLY A 171 9.25 9.47 -2.81
C GLY A 171 9.81 10.87 -2.66
N TYR A 172 10.60 11.34 -3.62
CA TYR A 172 11.12 12.70 -3.72
C TYR A 172 10.71 13.34 -5.05
N ASP A 173 10.24 14.59 -5.02
CA ASP A 173 9.85 15.35 -6.22
C ASP A 173 10.70 16.62 -6.30
N SER A 174 11.52 16.72 -7.35
CA SER A 174 12.44 17.84 -7.53
C SER A 174 11.74 19.16 -7.82
N LEU A 175 10.51 19.17 -8.35
CA LEU A 175 9.77 20.41 -8.61
C LEU A 175 9.32 21.09 -7.31
N ILE A 176 8.83 20.29 -6.35
CA ILE A 176 8.43 20.81 -5.02
C ILE A 176 9.58 20.78 -4.01
N GLY A 177 10.78 20.35 -4.43
CA GLY A 177 12.00 20.30 -3.61
C GLY A 177 11.87 19.50 -2.31
N SER A 178 10.96 18.51 -2.26
CA SER A 178 10.62 17.80 -1.03
C SER A 178 10.06 16.41 -1.29
N HIS A 179 9.86 15.64 -0.22
CA HIS A 179 9.20 14.34 -0.33
C HIS A 179 7.76 14.50 -0.78
N PHE A 180 7.35 13.73 -1.77
CA PHE A 180 5.94 13.69 -2.18
C PHE A 180 5.19 12.53 -1.52
N ASP A 181 5.90 11.50 -1.05
CA ASP A 181 5.31 10.35 -0.38
C ASP A 181 6.32 9.61 0.50
N LYS A 182 5.81 8.94 1.52
CA LYS A 182 6.54 7.95 2.33
C LYS A 182 5.53 6.98 2.93
N TYR A 183 5.78 5.69 2.77
CA TYR A 183 5.07 4.64 3.49
C TYR A 183 6.00 3.47 3.79
N THR A 184 5.66 2.71 4.83
CA THR A 184 6.37 1.50 5.21
C THR A 184 5.39 0.38 5.50
N ILE A 185 5.87 -0.85 5.39
CA ILE A 185 5.18 -2.07 5.81
C ILE A 185 6.15 -2.87 6.65
N ASP A 186 5.82 -3.09 7.92
CA ASP A 186 6.51 -4.05 8.77
C ASP A 186 5.75 -5.39 8.69
N TYR A 187 6.47 -6.50 8.43
CA TYR A 187 5.88 -7.83 8.30
C TYR A 187 6.11 -8.68 9.55
N TYR A 188 5.14 -9.54 9.86
CA TYR A 188 5.09 -10.43 11.01
C TYR A 188 4.42 -11.75 10.65
N ASN A 189 4.73 -12.81 11.39
CA ASN A 189 4.06 -14.13 11.27
C ASN A 189 4.00 -14.64 9.83
N TYR A 190 5.11 -14.56 9.10
CA TYR A 190 5.21 -15.10 7.75
C TYR A 190 5.37 -16.63 7.78
N ASP A 191 4.65 -17.30 6.90
CA ASP A 191 4.82 -18.71 6.61
C ASP A 191 4.31 -19.06 5.19
N GLU A 192 4.76 -20.20 4.66
CA GLU A 192 4.34 -20.74 3.35
C GLU A 192 3.58 -22.06 3.52
N GLU A 193 2.99 -22.29 4.69
CA GLU A 193 2.28 -23.53 4.99
C GLU A 193 1.00 -23.66 4.13
N PRO A 194 0.47 -24.88 3.97
CA PRO A 194 -0.81 -25.08 3.31
C PRO A 194 -1.92 -24.24 3.95
N ILE A 195 -2.62 -23.46 3.13
CA ILE A 195 -3.75 -22.63 3.57
C ILE A 195 -5.02 -23.47 3.44
N ASP A 196 -5.79 -23.56 4.52
CA ASP A 196 -7.12 -24.16 4.48
C ASP A 196 -8.02 -23.36 3.50
N PRO A 197 -8.57 -23.96 2.44
CA PRO A 197 -9.39 -23.26 1.45
C PRO A 197 -10.60 -22.52 2.06
N THR A 198 -11.11 -22.98 3.21
CA THR A 198 -12.23 -22.35 3.91
C THR A 198 -11.91 -20.92 4.38
N VAL A 199 -10.63 -20.55 4.47
CA VAL A 199 -10.21 -19.16 4.76
C VAL A 199 -10.72 -18.18 3.71
N PHE A 200 -10.92 -18.62 2.45
CA PHE A 200 -11.41 -17.76 1.36
C PHE A 200 -12.95 -17.71 1.27
N HIS A 201 -13.66 -18.57 2.00
CA HIS A 201 -15.13 -18.70 2.00
C HIS A 201 -15.82 -17.65 2.87
N VAL A 202 -15.38 -16.39 2.81
CA VAL A 202 -15.89 -15.31 3.68
C VAL A 202 -17.24 -14.75 3.26
N THR A 203 -17.69 -15.08 2.05
CA THR A 203 -18.96 -14.64 1.49
C THR A 203 -20.05 -15.72 1.57
N ASP A 204 -19.73 -16.90 2.10
CA ASP A 204 -20.68 -18.00 2.23
C ASP A 204 -21.88 -17.58 3.10
N GLY A 205 -23.09 -17.75 2.56
CA GLY A 205 -24.32 -17.32 3.22
C GLY A 205 -24.61 -15.81 3.17
N MET A 206 -23.78 -15.01 2.49
CA MET A 206 -24.01 -13.58 2.27
C MET A 206 -24.55 -13.31 0.85
N THR A 207 -25.38 -12.28 0.70
CA THR A 207 -25.71 -11.71 -0.61
C THR A 207 -24.82 -10.50 -0.85
N CYS A 208 -23.95 -10.57 -1.86
CA CYS A 208 -23.07 -9.48 -2.25
C CYS A 208 -23.75 -8.57 -3.27
N THR A 209 -23.67 -7.25 -3.07
CA THR A 209 -24.25 -6.26 -3.98
C THR A 209 -23.17 -5.31 -4.52
N GLY A 210 -23.50 -4.47 -5.50
CA GLY A 210 -22.64 -3.34 -5.83
C GLY A 210 -22.56 -2.32 -4.68
N PHE A 211 -21.55 -1.45 -4.70
CA PHE A 211 -21.46 -0.34 -3.74
C PHE A 211 -22.60 0.68 -3.97
N PRO A 212 -23.30 1.13 -2.91
CA PRO A 212 -24.43 2.04 -3.05
C PRO A 212 -23.99 3.50 -3.30
N GLY A 213 -24.78 4.22 -4.11
CA GLY A 213 -24.66 5.67 -4.34
C GLY A 213 -23.57 6.08 -5.34
N PRO A 214 -23.58 7.33 -5.85
CA PRO A 214 -22.54 7.84 -6.74
C PRO A 214 -21.26 8.21 -5.94
N GLY A 215 -20.08 7.80 -6.42
CA GLY A 215 -18.80 8.08 -5.75
C GLY A 215 -17.59 7.44 -6.41
N LEU A 216 -16.41 7.62 -5.79
CA LEU A 216 -15.13 7.00 -6.22
C LEU A 216 -15.22 5.47 -6.28
N GLU A 217 -16.22 4.92 -5.58
CA GLU A 217 -16.61 3.53 -5.60
C GLU A 217 -16.90 2.97 -7.01
N HIS A 218 -17.33 3.84 -7.93
CA HIS A 218 -17.63 3.47 -9.31
C HIS A 218 -16.52 3.85 -10.29
N THR A 219 -15.66 4.82 -9.95
CA THR A 219 -14.60 5.33 -10.84
C THR A 219 -13.23 4.76 -10.56
N ALA A 220 -13.00 4.21 -9.36
CA ALA A 220 -11.74 3.59 -8.96
C ALA A 220 -11.96 2.34 -8.08
N PRO A 221 -12.68 1.30 -8.57
CA PRO A 221 -13.00 0.10 -7.80
C PRO A 221 -11.74 -0.60 -7.23
N HIS A 222 -10.61 -0.55 -7.94
CA HIS A 222 -9.33 -1.08 -7.46
C HIS A 222 -8.91 -0.53 -6.10
N VAL A 223 -9.15 0.76 -5.81
CA VAL A 223 -8.73 1.38 -4.53
C VAL A 223 -9.49 0.83 -3.35
N LEU A 224 -10.77 0.51 -3.56
CA LEU A 224 -11.64 0.07 -2.49
C LEU A 224 -11.54 -1.42 -2.24
N PHE A 225 -11.46 -2.18 -3.32
CA PHE A 225 -11.44 -3.63 -3.30
C PHE A 225 -10.02 -4.20 -3.19
N ASN A 226 -9.00 -3.44 -3.61
CA ASN A 226 -7.60 -3.84 -3.61
C ASN A 226 -6.69 -2.70 -3.04
N PRO A 227 -6.88 -2.28 -1.77
CA PRO A 227 -6.13 -1.16 -1.21
C PRO A 227 -4.63 -1.43 -1.04
N MET A 228 -4.20 -2.67 -0.75
CA MET A 228 -2.76 -3.01 -0.67
C MET A 228 -2.02 -2.77 -2.00
N SER A 229 -2.69 -2.83 -3.16
CA SER A 229 -2.01 -2.62 -4.44
C SER A 229 -1.36 -1.24 -4.54
N GLU A 230 -1.88 -0.23 -3.85
CA GLU A 230 -1.27 1.09 -3.82
C GLU A 230 0.18 1.07 -3.28
N TYR A 231 0.45 0.17 -2.34
CA TYR A 231 1.74 0.10 -1.66
C TYR A 231 2.67 -0.92 -2.30
N ILE A 232 2.11 -2.03 -2.80
CA ILE A 232 2.90 -3.16 -3.30
C ILE A 232 3.09 -3.11 -4.81
N ASN A 233 2.09 -2.60 -5.55
CA ASN A 233 2.19 -2.44 -7.00
C ASN A 233 2.74 -1.06 -7.35
N ARG A 234 4.01 -1.02 -7.73
CA ARG A 234 4.74 0.20 -8.12
C ARG A 234 4.12 0.95 -9.30
N ARG A 235 3.24 0.31 -10.10
CA ARG A 235 2.55 0.93 -11.24
C ARG A 235 1.15 1.48 -10.92
N SER A 236 0.71 1.40 -9.67
CA SER A 236 -0.65 1.82 -9.26
C SER A 236 -0.87 3.35 -9.21
N ALA A 237 0.13 4.18 -9.54
CA ALA A 237 0.07 5.64 -9.37
C ALA A 237 -1.01 6.36 -10.19
N ASP A 238 -1.52 5.73 -11.25
CA ASP A 238 -2.44 6.34 -12.23
C ASP A 238 -3.83 6.68 -11.64
N TYR A 239 -4.24 5.99 -10.58
CA TYR A 239 -5.57 6.19 -10.02
C TYR A 239 -5.70 7.50 -9.21
N ILE A 240 -4.64 7.91 -8.49
CA ILE A 240 -4.68 9.13 -7.67
C ILE A 240 -4.80 10.35 -8.58
N GLU A 241 -4.07 10.35 -9.68
CA GLU A 241 -4.10 11.41 -10.69
C GLU A 241 -5.52 11.56 -11.26
N SER A 242 -6.11 10.46 -11.75
CA SER A 242 -7.47 10.48 -12.30
C SER A 242 -8.53 10.88 -11.26
N SER A 243 -8.39 10.42 -10.02
CA SER A 243 -9.26 10.81 -8.91
C SER A 243 -9.13 12.29 -8.56
N PHE A 244 -7.92 12.85 -8.64
CA PHE A 244 -7.66 14.25 -8.38
C PHE A 244 -8.23 15.15 -9.49
N GLU A 245 -8.10 14.75 -10.75
CA GLU A 245 -8.76 15.46 -11.86
C GLU A 245 -10.28 15.47 -11.74
N GLN A 246 -10.87 14.35 -11.33
CA GLN A 246 -12.31 14.28 -11.04
C GLN A 246 -12.68 15.19 -9.85
N PHE A 247 -11.89 15.19 -8.78
CA PHE A 247 -12.08 16.07 -7.63
C PHE A 247 -12.05 17.55 -8.03
N LYS A 248 -11.07 17.97 -8.83
CA LYS A 248 -10.96 19.35 -9.34
C LYS A 248 -12.20 19.75 -10.13
N LYS A 249 -12.66 18.87 -11.03
CA LYS A 249 -13.87 19.11 -11.83
C LYS A 249 -15.12 19.24 -10.97
N ASN A 250 -15.31 18.33 -10.01
CA ASN A 250 -16.50 18.29 -9.16
C ASN A 250 -16.59 19.45 -8.17
N HIS A 251 -15.47 20.04 -7.80
CA HIS A 251 -15.40 21.14 -6.82
C HIS A 251 -14.92 22.47 -7.42
N GLU A 252 -14.79 22.53 -8.73
CA GLU A 252 -14.40 23.72 -9.50
C GLU A 252 -13.04 24.32 -9.07
N HIS A 253 -12.11 23.47 -8.64
CA HIS A 253 -10.76 23.90 -8.27
C HIS A 253 -9.92 24.22 -9.50
N LYS A 254 -9.21 25.34 -9.43
CA LYS A 254 -8.19 25.77 -10.39
C LYS A 254 -6.96 26.19 -9.59
N TYR A 255 -5.79 25.80 -10.09
CA TYR A 255 -4.51 26.11 -9.46
C TYR A 255 -3.71 27.00 -10.41
N ASP A 256 -3.01 27.98 -9.86
CA ASP A 256 -2.37 29.04 -10.63
C ASP A 256 -1.05 28.59 -11.27
N SER A 257 -0.48 27.49 -10.76
CA SER A 257 0.78 26.95 -11.24
C SER A 257 0.83 25.43 -11.12
N GLU A 258 1.71 24.82 -11.91
CA GLU A 258 2.03 23.39 -11.79
C GLU A 258 2.60 23.04 -10.40
N LEU A 259 3.37 23.97 -9.80
CA LEU A 259 3.89 23.81 -8.45
C LEU A 259 2.75 23.68 -7.43
N GLU A 260 1.77 24.58 -7.47
CA GLU A 260 0.60 24.52 -6.61
C GLU A 260 -0.21 23.25 -6.89
N HIS A 261 -0.45 22.92 -8.16
CA HIS A 261 -1.16 21.70 -8.55
C HIS A 261 -0.53 20.46 -7.88
N ARG A 262 0.79 20.28 -7.98
CA ARG A 262 1.47 19.12 -7.40
C ARG A 262 1.41 19.11 -5.87
N GLN A 263 1.52 20.27 -5.23
CA GLN A 263 1.36 20.38 -3.78
C GLN A 263 -0.06 19.99 -3.33
N ARG A 264 -1.08 20.46 -4.05
CA ARG A 264 -2.49 20.16 -3.79
C ARG A 264 -2.80 18.67 -4.00
N MET A 265 -2.26 18.08 -5.06
CA MET A 265 -2.42 16.64 -5.31
C MET A 265 -1.76 15.79 -4.22
N LYS A 266 -0.57 16.18 -3.74
CA LYS A 266 0.10 15.51 -2.61
C LYS A 266 -0.79 15.50 -1.37
N ILE A 267 -1.38 16.63 -1.01
CA ILE A 267 -2.29 16.76 0.14
C ILE A 267 -3.55 15.90 -0.08
N PHE A 268 -4.13 15.98 -1.28
CA PHE A 268 -5.29 15.18 -1.66
C PHE A 268 -5.04 13.68 -1.49
N ARG A 269 -3.90 13.16 -1.99
CA ARG A 269 -3.52 11.75 -1.82
C ARG A 269 -3.51 11.35 -0.34
N GLN A 270 -2.88 12.15 0.52
CA GLN A 270 -2.78 11.88 1.95
C GLN A 270 -4.17 11.83 2.61
N ASN A 271 -5.05 12.78 2.26
CA ASN A 271 -6.41 12.84 2.79
C ASN A 271 -7.29 11.68 2.28
N VAL A 272 -7.16 11.27 1.02
CA VAL A 272 -7.84 10.09 0.46
C VAL A 272 -7.43 8.83 1.22
N ARG A 273 -6.13 8.62 1.44
CA ARG A 273 -5.62 7.49 2.22
C ARG A 273 -6.16 7.51 3.65
N TYR A 274 -6.11 8.66 4.32
CA TYR A 274 -6.63 8.81 5.67
C TYR A 274 -8.11 8.41 5.75
N ILE A 275 -8.95 8.94 4.86
CA ILE A 275 -10.38 8.62 4.81
C ILE A 275 -10.59 7.12 4.59
N ASN A 276 -9.90 6.53 3.61
CA ASN A 276 -10.08 5.13 3.24
C ASN A 276 -9.65 4.18 4.37
N THR A 277 -8.50 4.43 4.98
CA THR A 277 -7.99 3.67 6.12
C THR A 277 -8.92 3.81 7.34
N ARG A 278 -9.34 5.03 7.70
CA ARG A 278 -10.27 5.23 8.84
C ARG A 278 -11.61 4.55 8.61
N ASN A 279 -12.11 4.54 7.38
CA ASN A 279 -13.34 3.85 7.01
C ASN A 279 -13.22 2.32 7.11
N ARG A 280 -12.01 1.75 6.99
CA ARG A 280 -11.74 0.31 7.19
C ARG A 280 -11.64 -0.09 8.66
N ALA A 281 -11.35 0.85 9.57
CA ALA A 281 -11.16 0.58 10.99
C ALA A 281 -12.46 0.35 11.81
N ALA A 282 -13.62 0.21 11.16
CA ALA A 282 -14.93 0.05 11.83
C ALA A 282 -15.22 1.06 12.96
N LEU A 283 -14.82 2.31 12.74
CA LEU A 283 -15.09 3.42 13.67
C LEU A 283 -16.60 3.74 13.72
N PRO A 284 -17.10 4.39 14.80
CA PRO A 284 -18.51 4.76 14.93
C PRO A 284 -18.96 5.88 13.97
N TYR A 285 -18.07 6.29 13.06
CA TYR A 285 -18.34 7.28 12.02
C TYR A 285 -17.65 6.85 10.71
N LYS A 286 -18.16 7.37 9.60
CA LYS A 286 -17.52 7.26 8.28
C LYS A 286 -17.15 8.63 7.78
N MET A 287 -16.05 8.70 7.06
CA MET A 287 -15.56 9.92 6.43
C MET A 287 -15.82 9.87 4.93
N LYS A 288 -16.04 11.04 4.33
CA LYS A 288 -16.19 11.20 2.88
C LYS A 288 -15.35 12.39 2.41
N LEU A 289 -14.80 12.30 1.21
CA LEU A 289 -14.14 13.42 0.56
C LEU A 289 -15.11 14.59 0.40
N ASN A 290 -14.59 15.80 0.62
CA ASN A 290 -15.32 17.04 0.42
C ASN A 290 -14.41 18.03 -0.32
N LYS A 291 -14.94 19.22 -0.64
CA LYS A 291 -14.24 20.26 -1.40
C LYS A 291 -12.91 20.76 -0.81
N PHE A 292 -12.58 20.38 0.42
CA PHE A 292 -11.35 20.76 1.10
C PHE A 292 -10.33 19.62 1.22
N ALA A 293 -10.53 18.52 0.49
CA ALA A 293 -9.64 17.36 0.53
C ALA A 293 -8.21 17.65 0.05
N ASP A 294 -7.95 18.79 -0.59
CA ASP A 294 -6.65 19.27 -1.06
C ASP A 294 -6.01 20.34 -0.16
N ARG A 295 -6.58 20.56 1.04
CA ARG A 295 -6.12 21.58 2.00
C ARG A 295 -5.41 20.98 3.21
N THR A 296 -4.46 21.73 3.74
CA THR A 296 -3.78 21.41 5.00
C THR A 296 -4.62 21.80 6.20
N ASP A 297 -4.29 21.24 7.37
CA ASP A 297 -4.92 21.62 8.64
C ASP A 297 -4.76 23.11 8.97
N ASP A 298 -3.63 23.70 8.59
CA ASP A 298 -3.38 25.12 8.78
C ASP A 298 -4.26 26.00 7.90
N GLU A 299 -4.45 25.61 6.63
CA GLU A 299 -5.36 26.30 5.73
C GLU A 299 -6.82 26.19 6.20
N LEU A 300 -7.21 25.01 6.68
CA LEU A 300 -8.53 24.79 7.27
C LEU A 300 -8.72 25.57 8.57
N ARG A 301 -7.67 25.73 9.37
CA ARG A 301 -7.71 26.48 10.63
C ARG A 301 -8.10 27.94 10.42
N VAL A 302 -7.69 28.56 9.31
CA VAL A 302 -8.07 29.95 8.97
C VAL A 302 -9.58 30.06 8.67
N LEU A 303 -10.20 28.99 8.17
CA LEU A 303 -11.65 28.94 7.91
C LEU A 303 -12.49 28.71 9.17
N ARG A 304 -11.86 28.32 10.29
CA ARG A 304 -12.56 28.10 11.55
C ARG A 304 -12.98 29.46 12.11
N GLY A 305 -14.29 29.62 12.33
CA GLY A 305 -14.82 30.78 13.04
C GLY A 305 -14.22 30.89 14.45
N ARG A 306 -14.06 32.11 14.95
CA ARG A 306 -13.68 32.34 16.35
C ARG A 306 -14.89 32.07 17.23
N ARG A 307 -14.78 31.11 18.15
CA ARG A 307 -15.71 31.06 19.29
C ARG A 307 -15.41 32.25 20.19
N TYR A 308 -16.39 33.09 20.44
CA TYR A 308 -16.26 34.20 21.38
C TYR A 308 -15.97 33.65 22.77
N THR A 309 -14.79 33.93 23.29
CA THR A 309 -14.44 33.72 24.70
C THR A 309 -14.77 34.99 25.46
N LYS A 310 -15.57 34.87 26.52
CA LYS A 310 -15.93 36.02 27.37
C LYS A 310 -14.67 36.51 28.09
N GLY A 311 -14.30 37.78 27.90
CA GLY A 311 -13.14 38.40 28.56
C GLY A 311 -12.22 39.17 27.60
N TYR A 312 -11.22 39.85 28.17
CA TYR A 312 -10.18 40.54 27.40
C TYR A 312 -9.22 39.51 26.79
N ASN A 313 -9.02 39.56 25.48
CA ASN A 313 -8.19 38.61 24.73
C ASN A 313 -6.75 39.10 24.50
N GLY A 314 -6.32 40.17 25.18
CA GLY A 314 -4.97 40.73 25.04
C GLY A 314 -4.74 41.53 23.74
N GLY A 315 -5.75 41.68 22.88
CA GLY A 315 -5.65 42.42 21.63
C GLY A 315 -5.86 43.93 21.80
N LEU A 316 -5.09 44.72 21.06
CA LEU A 316 -5.30 46.17 20.95
C LEU A 316 -6.69 46.46 20.33
N PRO A 317 -7.37 47.54 20.76
CA PRO A 317 -8.64 47.94 20.18
C PRO A 317 -8.49 48.19 18.67
N PHE A 318 -9.51 47.80 17.89
CA PHE A 318 -9.52 48.05 16.45
C PHE A 318 -9.50 49.56 16.20
N PRO A 319 -8.62 50.08 15.33
CA PRO A 319 -8.58 51.51 15.03
C PRO A 319 -9.94 51.95 14.47
N LYS A 320 -10.46 53.08 14.97
CA LYS A 320 -11.73 53.65 14.50
C LYS A 320 -11.58 54.34 13.15
#